data_AF-A0A6P0HVN3-F1
#
_entry.id   AF-A0A6P0HVN3-F1
#
_cell.length_a   1.000
_cell.length_b   1.000
_cell.length_c   1.000
_cell.angle_alpha   90.00
_cell.angle_beta   90.00
_cell.angle_gamma   90.00
#
_symmetry.space_group_name_H-M   'P 1'
#
loop_
_entity.id
_entity.type
_entity.pdbx_description
1 polymer ?
#
loop_
_entity_poly.entity_id
_entity_poly.type
_entity_poly.pdbx_seq_one_letter_code
_entity_poly.pdbx_strand_id
1 'polypeptide(L)'
;MNNLHKFQIRWGEPLLEKFAHPPEDVLGELSHFEMGIRRFCYESDRPISIKIGKEQVKVFLDPDILMLLEEDLPTQIDQLSRGEKIHLEFVESCCVTIELVPLDNKVNCNLGYFGYSDS
;
A
#
# COMPACT_ATOMS: atom_id res chain seq x y z
N MET A 1 6.74 11.63 -25.69
CA MET A 1 5.58 12.37 -25.13
C MET A 1 5.54 12.12 -23.64
N ASN A 2 5.68 13.18 -22.82
CA ASN A 2 5.68 13.05 -21.36
C ASN A 2 4.24 12.96 -20.85
N ASN A 3 3.74 11.73 -20.74
CA ASN A 3 2.44 11.49 -20.13
C ASN A 3 2.60 11.59 -18.61
N LEU A 4 2.35 12.79 -18.07
CA LEU A 4 2.19 12.98 -16.62
C LEU A 4 0.96 12.18 -16.17
N HIS A 5 1.22 11.06 -15.50
CA HIS A 5 0.21 10.21 -14.92
C HIS A 5 0.06 10.53 -13.44
N LYS A 6 -1.19 10.66 -12.97
CA LYS A 6 -1.44 10.90 -11.54
C LYS A 6 -1.20 9.60 -10.78
N PHE A 7 -0.33 9.66 -9.78
CA PHE A 7 -0.30 8.69 -8.69
C PHE A 7 -1.40 9.04 -7.69
N GLN A 8 -2.23 8.06 -7.29
CA GLN A 8 -3.28 8.26 -6.31
C GLN A 8 -3.41 7.02 -5.41
N ILE A 9 -3.51 7.27 -4.11
CA ILE A 9 -3.89 6.29 -3.10
C ILE A 9 -5.25 6.74 -2.56
N ARG A 10 -6.25 5.86 -2.60
CA ARG A 10 -7.62 6.17 -2.15
C ARG A 10 -8.26 4.98 -1.48
N TRP A 11 -9.18 5.22 -0.55
CA TRP A 11 -10.11 4.20 -0.07
C TRP A 11 -11.03 3.75 -1.20
N GLY A 12 -11.18 2.43 -1.36
CA GLY A 12 -12.20 1.81 -2.18
C GLY A 12 -13.54 1.70 -1.45
N GLU A 13 -14.51 1.11 -2.14
CA GLU A 13 -15.80 0.74 -1.54
C GLU A 13 -15.63 -0.46 -0.60
N PRO A 14 -16.40 -0.54 0.51
CA PRO A 14 -16.40 -1.71 1.38
C PRO A 14 -16.78 -2.96 0.60
N LEU A 15 -16.10 -4.07 0.89
CA LEU A 15 -16.57 -5.38 0.43
C LEU A 15 -17.74 -5.77 1.36
N LEU A 16 -18.92 -5.99 0.76
CA LEU A 16 -20.17 -6.21 1.51
C LEU A 16 -20.24 -7.58 2.21
N GLU A 17 -19.22 -8.42 2.07
CA GLU A 17 -19.16 -9.77 2.65
C GLU A 17 -18.03 -9.88 3.67
N LYS A 18 -18.39 -9.82 4.96
CA LYS A 18 -17.47 -10.09 6.07
C LYS A 18 -17.38 -11.60 6.29
N PHE A 19 -16.31 -12.22 5.81
CA PHE A 19 -16.10 -13.68 5.90
C PHE A 19 -15.39 -14.17 7.17
N ALA A 20 -14.93 -13.26 8.03
CA ALA A 20 -14.20 -13.58 9.26
C ALA A 20 -14.87 -12.92 10.47
N HIS A 21 -14.27 -13.04 11.66
CA HIS A 21 -14.62 -12.26 12.84
C HIS A 21 -13.52 -11.22 13.11
N PRO A 22 -13.79 -10.14 13.85
CA PRO A 22 -12.76 -9.18 14.23
C PRO A 22 -11.57 -9.88 14.88
N PRO A 23 -10.33 -9.45 14.59
CA PRO A 23 -9.15 -10.04 15.21
C PRO A 23 -9.17 -9.83 16.73
N GLU A 24 -8.78 -10.88 17.45
CA GLU A 24 -8.60 -10.90 18.90
C GLU A 24 -7.11 -11.04 19.24
N ASP A 25 -6.67 -10.38 20.31
CA ASP A 25 -5.32 -10.57 20.86
C ASP A 25 -5.33 -11.73 21.86
N VAL A 26 -5.23 -12.94 21.34
CA VAL A 26 -5.29 -14.17 22.15
C VAL A 26 -4.09 -14.29 23.09
N LEU A 27 -2.93 -13.74 22.71
CA LEU A 27 -1.69 -13.83 23.47
C LEU A 27 -1.45 -12.63 24.40
N GLY A 28 -2.16 -11.53 24.21
CA GLY A 28 -2.01 -10.31 25.01
C GLY A 28 -0.72 -9.55 24.72
N GLU A 29 -0.14 -9.76 23.54
CA GLU A 29 1.18 -9.23 23.15
C GLU A 29 1.06 -7.89 22.42
N LEU A 30 -0.13 -7.52 21.95
CA LEU A 30 -0.35 -6.34 21.13
C LEU A 30 -0.79 -5.17 22.00
N SER A 31 -0.23 -4.00 21.73
CA SER A 31 -0.69 -2.76 22.33
C SER A 31 -2.13 -2.43 21.91
N HIS A 32 -2.78 -1.57 22.69
CA HIS A 32 -4.11 -1.05 22.35
C HIS A 32 -4.16 -0.37 20.98
N PHE A 33 -3.05 0.25 20.56
CA PHE A 33 -2.94 0.91 19.27
C PHE A 33 -2.93 -0.11 18.13
N GLU A 34 -2.05 -1.12 18.21
CA GLU A 34 -1.97 -2.21 17.24
C GLU A 34 -3.30 -2.96 17.13
N MET A 35 -3.97 -3.22 18.25
CA MET A 35 -5.29 -3.85 18.26
C MET A 35 -6.39 -2.97 17.68
N GLY A 36 -6.34 -1.66 17.93
CA GLY A 36 -7.25 -0.68 17.34
C GLY A 36 -7.14 -0.65 15.81
N ILE A 37 -5.91 -0.66 15.29
CA ILE A 37 -5.63 -0.70 13.85
C ILE A 37 -6.16 -1.99 13.24
N ARG A 38 -5.80 -3.16 13.80
CA ARG A 38 -6.24 -4.46 13.26
C ARG A 38 -7.77 -4.59 13.20
N ARG A 39 -8.47 -4.13 14.24
CA ARG A 39 -9.94 -4.08 14.26
C ARG A 39 -10.48 -3.11 13.22
N PHE A 40 -9.91 -1.92 13.12
CA PHE A 40 -10.31 -0.94 12.12
C PHE A 40 -10.19 -1.51 10.69
N CYS A 41 -9.12 -2.24 10.38
CA CYS A 41 -8.94 -2.89 9.08
C CYS A 41 -10.03 -3.92 8.79
N TYR A 42 -10.25 -4.83 9.72
CA TYR A 42 -11.29 -5.83 9.62
C TYR A 42 -12.69 -5.21 9.50
N GLU A 43 -12.97 -4.19 10.31
CA GLU A 43 -14.28 -3.55 10.35
C GLU A 43 -14.55 -2.71 9.11
N SER A 44 -13.52 -2.04 8.60
CA SER A 44 -13.60 -1.18 7.43
C SER A 44 -13.61 -1.97 6.14
N ASP A 45 -12.96 -3.15 6.07
CA ASP A 45 -12.87 -4.07 4.92
C ASP A 45 -12.92 -3.34 3.56
N ARG A 46 -12.08 -2.30 3.48
CA ARG A 46 -12.00 -1.37 2.36
C ARG A 46 -10.64 -1.56 1.73
N PRO A 47 -10.56 -2.04 0.48
CA PRO A 47 -9.30 -2.06 -0.21
C PRO A 47 -8.80 -0.63 -0.42
N ILE A 48 -7.50 -0.44 -0.37
CA ILE A 48 -6.82 0.74 -0.90
C ILE A 48 -6.71 0.57 -2.42
N SER A 49 -7.20 1.55 -3.15
CA SER A 49 -6.99 1.66 -4.59
C SER A 49 -5.74 2.48 -4.85
N ILE A 50 -4.73 1.82 -5.44
CA ILE A 50 -3.52 2.46 -5.96
C ILE A 50 -3.69 2.64 -7.47
N LYS A 51 -3.56 3.87 -7.95
CA LYS A 51 -3.68 4.20 -9.37
C LYS A 51 -2.41 4.85 -9.89
N ILE A 52 -1.84 4.28 -10.96
CA ILE A 52 -0.69 4.82 -11.70
C ILE A 52 -1.10 4.89 -13.17
N GLY A 53 -1.43 6.10 -13.63
CA GLY A 53 -1.86 6.29 -15.02
C GLY A 53 -3.17 5.59 -15.33
N LYS A 54 -3.13 4.58 -16.21
CA LYS A 54 -4.30 3.75 -16.56
C LYS A 54 -4.41 2.50 -15.67
N GLU A 55 -3.33 2.11 -15.01
CA GLU A 55 -3.28 0.95 -14.13
C GLU A 55 -3.96 1.28 -12.80
N GLN A 56 -4.74 0.32 -12.30
CA GLN A 56 -5.37 0.40 -11.00
C GLN A 56 -5.24 -0.95 -10.30
N VAL A 57 -4.63 -0.93 -9.13
CA VAL A 57 -4.48 -2.09 -8.25
C VAL A 57 -5.30 -1.86 -6.99
N LYS A 58 -5.98 -2.89 -6.53
CA LYS A 58 -6.61 -2.90 -5.20
C LYS A 58 -5.72 -3.72 -4.28
N VAL A 59 -5.34 -3.12 -3.16
CA VAL A 59 -4.60 -3.77 -2.07
C VAL A 59 -5.47 -3.72 -0.82
N PHE A 60 -5.32 -4.68 0.08
CA PHE A 60 -6.08 -4.68 1.33
C PHE A 60 -5.33 -3.87 2.40
N LEU A 61 -5.96 -3.68 3.55
CA LEU A 61 -5.38 -2.97 4.70
C LEU A 61 -4.84 -4.00 5.70
N ASP A 62 -4.02 -4.90 5.21
CA ASP A 62 -3.40 -5.94 5.99
C ASP A 62 -2.33 -5.29 6.88
N PRO A 63 -1.98 -5.91 8.03
CA PRO A 63 -1.09 -5.28 9.00
C PRO A 63 0.27 -4.85 8.44
N ASP A 64 0.80 -5.57 7.46
CA ASP A 64 2.05 -5.27 6.74
C ASP A 64 1.97 -3.97 5.93
N ILE A 65 0.86 -3.75 5.21
CA ILE A 65 0.61 -2.54 4.42
C ILE A 65 0.54 -1.32 5.33
N LEU A 66 -0.07 -1.47 6.51
CA LEU A 66 -0.13 -0.38 7.47
C LEU A 66 1.23 -0.02 8.06
N MET A 67 2.02 -1.02 8.44
CA MET A 67 3.40 -0.78 8.90
C MET A 67 4.19 -0.04 7.83
N LEU A 68 4.08 -0.46 6.56
CA LEU A 68 4.72 0.24 5.45
C LEU A 68 4.22 1.69 5.30
N LEU A 69 2.91 1.92 5.39
CA LEU A 69 2.34 3.27 5.24
C LEU A 69 2.66 4.20 6.43
N GLU A 70 2.76 3.66 7.64
CA GLU A 70 2.96 4.42 8.88
C GLU A 70 4.43 4.65 9.22
N GLU A 71 5.26 3.60 9.10
CA GLU A 71 6.65 3.64 9.54
C GLU A 71 7.61 3.96 8.39
N ASP A 72 7.49 3.23 7.28
CA ASP A 72 8.47 3.30 6.19
C ASP A 72 8.21 4.47 5.24
N LEU A 73 6.95 4.65 4.83
CA LEU A 73 6.58 5.62 3.79
C LEU A 73 6.99 7.06 4.15
N PRO A 74 6.83 7.58 5.40
CA PRO A 74 7.29 8.91 5.74
C PRO A 74 8.80 9.09 5.53
N THR A 75 9.59 8.11 5.97
CA THR A 75 11.05 8.11 5.82
C THR A 75 11.45 8.02 4.35
N GLN A 76 10.76 7.17 3.57
CA GLN A 76 11.00 7.01 2.15
C GLN A 76 10.61 8.26 1.34
N ILE A 77 9.54 8.97 1.72
CA ILE A 77 9.19 10.25 1.09
C ILE A 77 10.27 11.31 1.35
N ASP A 78 10.85 11.36 2.55
CA ASP A 78 11.99 12.23 2.85
C ASP A 78 13.22 11.87 2.00
N GLN A 79 13.55 10.58 1.86
CA GLN A 79 14.59 10.10 0.93
C GLN A 79 14.31 10.52 -0.52
N LEU A 80 13.08 10.35 -0.98
CA LEU A 80 12.66 10.75 -2.33
C LEU A 80 12.85 12.25 -2.57
N SER A 81 12.55 13.07 -1.55
CA SER A 81 12.76 14.52 -1.61
C SER A 81 14.24 14.92 -1.72
N ARG A 82 15.15 14.07 -1.25
CA ARG A 82 16.61 14.24 -1.36
C ARG A 82 17.19 13.74 -2.68
N GLY A 83 16.37 13.21 -3.58
CA GLY A 83 16.83 12.68 -4.87
C GLY A 83 17.15 11.19 -4.84
N GLU A 84 16.79 10.46 -3.78
CA GLU A 84 16.96 9.02 -3.70
C GLU A 84 15.76 8.31 -4.35
N LYS A 85 15.98 7.14 -4.94
CA LYS A 85 14.87 6.30 -5.42
C LYS A 85 14.33 5.44 -4.28
N ILE A 86 13.02 5.22 -4.26
CA ILE A 86 12.35 4.39 -3.24
C ILE A 86 11.51 3.29 -3.89
N HIS A 87 11.28 2.22 -3.13
CA HIS A 87 10.47 1.07 -3.53
C HIS A 87 9.39 0.86 -2.48
N LEU A 88 8.13 0.84 -2.91
CA LEU A 88 7.01 0.40 -2.09
C LEU A 88 6.67 -1.02 -2.51
N GLU A 89 6.74 -1.98 -1.59
CA GLU A 89 6.50 -3.39 -1.88
C GLU A 89 5.26 -3.87 -1.13
N PHE A 90 4.30 -4.41 -1.87
CA PHE A 90 3.04 -4.97 -1.38
C PHE A 90 3.06 -6.48 -1.65
N VAL A 91 4.03 -7.19 -1.06
CA VAL A 91 4.36 -8.57 -1.42
C VAL A 91 3.28 -9.54 -0.95
N GLU A 92 2.78 -9.40 0.27
CA GLU A 92 1.82 -10.35 0.85
C GLU A 92 0.42 -10.22 0.23
N SER A 93 -0.01 -8.99 -0.08
CA SER A 93 -1.38 -8.74 -0.53
C SER A 93 -1.58 -8.89 -2.05
N CYS A 94 -0.61 -8.47 -2.87
CA CYS A 94 -0.82 -8.39 -4.32
C CYS A 94 0.44 -8.56 -5.18
N CYS A 95 1.58 -8.90 -4.59
CA CYS A 95 2.85 -9.04 -5.30
C CYS A 95 3.20 -7.79 -6.14
N VAL A 96 2.88 -6.59 -5.67
CA VAL A 96 3.13 -5.35 -6.42
C VAL A 96 4.33 -4.60 -5.87
N THR A 97 5.15 -4.05 -6.75
CA THR A 97 6.17 -3.07 -6.38
C THR A 97 6.01 -1.78 -7.17
N ILE A 98 6.15 -0.67 -6.45
CA ILE A 98 6.13 0.68 -7.01
C ILE A 98 7.51 1.28 -6.83
N GLU A 99 8.22 1.50 -7.92
CA GLU A 99 9.48 2.27 -7.89
C GLU A 99 9.18 3.74 -8.18
N LEU A 100 9.61 4.61 -7.27
CA LEU A 100 9.54 6.06 -7.43
C LEU A 100 10.96 6.60 -7.61
N VAL A 101 11.22 7.20 -8.77
CA VAL A 101 12.53 7.75 -9.14
C VAL A 101 12.41 9.26 -9.33
N PRO A 102 13.14 10.07 -8.56
CA PRO A 102 13.13 11.52 -8.74
C PRO A 102 13.77 11.87 -10.10
N LEU A 103 13.11 12.75 -10.84
CA LEU A 103 13.51 13.22 -12.16
C LEU A 103 13.29 14.74 -12.23
N ASP A 104 14.32 15.50 -11.90
CA ASP A 104 14.28 16.95 -11.75
C ASP A 104 13.15 17.40 -10.79
N ASN A 105 12.14 18.07 -11.32
CA ASN A 105 10.95 18.56 -10.63
C ASN A 105 9.75 17.59 -10.73
N LYS A 106 10.01 16.33 -11.06
CA LYS A 106 9.01 15.27 -11.21
C LYS A 106 9.47 14.00 -10.50
N VAL A 107 8.54 13.09 -10.32
CA VAL A 107 8.82 11.72 -9.89
C VAL A 107 8.34 10.80 -11.01
N ASN A 108 9.25 10.00 -11.56
CA ASN A 108 8.89 8.90 -12.42
C ASN A 108 8.39 7.74 -11.55
N CYS A 109 7.34 7.05 -12.00
CA CYS A 109 6.68 6.01 -11.24
C CYS A 109 6.55 4.76 -12.12
N ASN A 110 7.22 3.68 -11.70
CA ASN A 110 7.18 2.40 -12.38
C ASN A 110 6.41 1.40 -11.52
N LEU A 111 5.45 0.70 -12.14
CA LEU A 111 4.69 -0.36 -11.51
C LEU A 111 5.23 -1.71 -11.98
N GLY A 112 5.58 -2.59 -11.05
CA GLY A 112 6.00 -3.96 -11.30
C GLY A 112 5.12 -4.96 -10.56
N TYR A 113 5.02 -6.17 -11.10
CA TYR A 113 4.32 -7.30 -10.50
C TYR A 113 5.29 -8.48 -10.33
N PHE A 114 5.33 -9.09 -9.16
CA PHE A 114 6.09 -10.30 -8.86
C PHE A 114 5.23 -11.54 -9.16
N GLY A 115 5.86 -12.62 -9.65
CA GLY A 115 5.23 -13.94 -9.76
C GLY A 115 4.40 -14.22 -11.01
N TYR A 116 4.14 -13.24 -11.88
CA TYR A 116 3.67 -13.51 -13.24
C TYR A 116 4.87 -13.64 -14.17
N SER A 117 5.45 -14.85 -14.21
CA SER A 117 6.12 -15.28 -15.44
C SER A 117 5.03 -15.43 -16.50
N ASP A 118 5.09 -14.63 -17.57
CA ASP A 118 4.26 -14.81 -18.75
C ASP A 118 4.17 -16.30 -19.10
N SER A 119 2.95 -16.85 -18.99
CA SER A 119 2.60 -18.19 -19.47
C SER A 119 1.95 -18.06 -20.84
#